data_AF-A0A0K0FSC8-F1
#
_entry.id   AF-A0A0K0FSC8-F1
#
_cell.length_a   1.000
_cell.length_b   1.000
_cell.length_c   1.000
_cell.angle_alpha   90.00
_cell.angle_beta   90.00
_cell.angle_gamma   90.00
#
_symmetry.space_group_name_H-M   'P 1'
#
loop_
_entity.id
_entity.type
_entity.pdbx_description
1 polymer ?
#
loop_
_entity_poly.entity_id
_entity_poly.type
_entity_poly.pdbx_seq_one_letter_code
_entity_poly.pdbx_strand_id
1 'polypeptide(L)'
;MKYLKLLILITTLLLVNESYIISNYNSTDKYERIVYNKKIVREKYFVAPKYKLATCAVHKSFSTMLTSILCYLDMENVFLKKFDHLAEFTFQYKTCVDKKNNCLRSFGDLIKIHGKGNKVNFLKTWKVIMVVRNPIERFISGFVQLCYKSKRRYQAKFCLGCRGNFKCFVNKLYNIFTYGYYSIINTYTLTKTFFYPQTMQCNYFKNKRKFVVLKYDLKNLDSFYKSLEEILIQQNVPSEKVEYIDEELRTYRTLDSVNRKAKTDEFIQKFYREKGVLKKLIEIYYSDFKEFDFEMPNI
;
A
#
# COMPACT_ATOMS: atom_id res chain seq x y z
N MET A 1 -37.94 17.33 37.64
CA MET A 1 -38.62 16.68 36.48
C MET A 1 -38.12 17.12 35.09
N LYS A 2 -37.64 18.36 34.86
CA LYS A 2 -37.13 18.78 33.52
C LYS A 2 -35.83 18.07 33.10
N TYR A 3 -34.90 17.82 34.02
CA TYR A 3 -33.61 17.18 33.72
C TYR A 3 -33.72 15.70 33.33
N LEU A 4 -34.70 14.97 33.90
CA LEU A 4 -34.92 13.55 33.57
C LEU A 4 -35.43 13.37 32.14
N LYS A 5 -36.28 14.29 31.64
CA LYS A 5 -36.75 14.28 30.25
C LYS A 5 -35.62 14.57 29.25
N LEU A 6 -34.66 15.42 29.60
CA LEU A 6 -33.50 15.71 28.76
C LEU A 6 -32.54 14.52 28.68
N LEU A 7 -32.31 13.81 29.80
CA LEU A 7 -31.48 12.61 29.84
C LEU A 7 -32.06 11.49 28.97
N ILE A 8 -33.38 11.27 29.06
CA ILE A 8 -34.10 10.28 28.24
C ILE A 8 -33.98 10.63 26.76
N LEU A 9 -34.12 11.91 26.39
CA LEU A 9 -33.99 12.37 25.00
C LEU A 9 -32.58 12.17 24.42
N ILE A 10 -31.54 12.36 25.25
CA ILE A 10 -30.15 12.14 24.84
C ILE A 10 -29.87 10.64 24.70
N THR A 11 -30.36 9.81 25.62
CA THR A 11 -30.20 8.35 25.53
C THR A 11 -30.94 7.75 24.33
N THR A 12 -32.13 8.26 24.00
CA THR A 12 -32.87 7.81 22.80
C THR A 12 -32.19 8.29 21.52
N LEU A 13 -31.62 9.51 21.49
CA LEU A 13 -30.83 9.96 20.33
C LEU A 13 -29.57 9.11 20.12
N LEU A 14 -28.88 8.74 21.20
CA LEU A 14 -27.69 7.89 21.14
C LEU A 14 -28.03 6.48 20.62
N LEU A 15 -29.10 5.87 21.13
CA LEU A 15 -29.57 4.55 20.68
C LEU A 15 -30.05 4.56 19.23
N VAL A 16 -30.70 5.64 18.78
CA VAL A 16 -31.12 5.81 17.37
C VAL A 16 -29.92 6.00 16.44
N ASN A 17 -28.89 6.73 16.87
CA ASN A 17 -27.64 6.86 16.10
C ASN A 17 -26.87 5.53 16.04
N GLU A 18 -26.80 4.79 17.14
CA GLU A 18 -26.11 3.48 17.18
C GLU A 18 -26.80 2.47 16.27
N SER A 19 -28.14 2.41 16.32
CA SER A 19 -28.93 1.54 15.45
C SER A 19 -28.87 1.96 13.97
N TYR A 20 -28.81 3.26 13.66
CA TYR A 20 -28.59 3.77 12.29
C TYR A 20 -27.18 3.45 11.75
N ILE A 21 -26.15 3.52 12.59
CA ILE A 21 -24.78 3.12 12.25
C ILE A 21 -24.72 1.61 12.00
N ILE A 22 -25.35 0.80 12.86
CA ILE A 22 -25.40 -0.66 12.73
C ILE A 22 -26.22 -1.07 11.49
N SER A 23 -27.32 -0.38 11.16
CA SER A 23 -28.10 -0.68 9.95
C SER A 23 -27.36 -0.32 8.67
N ASN A 24 -26.60 0.78 8.66
CA ASN A 24 -25.72 1.13 7.54
C ASN A 24 -24.53 0.16 7.43
N TYR A 25 -23.99 -0.32 8.56
CA TYR A 25 -22.93 -1.33 8.58
C TYR A 25 -23.42 -2.63 7.92
N ASN A 26 -24.60 -3.14 8.31
CA ASN A 26 -25.17 -4.38 7.77
C ASN A 26 -25.53 -4.32 6.27
N SER A 27 -25.95 -3.15 5.76
CA SER A 27 -26.20 -2.92 4.32
C SER A 27 -24.90 -2.90 3.50
N THR A 28 -23.84 -2.33 4.06
CA THR A 28 -22.51 -2.22 3.43
C THR A 28 -21.79 -3.57 3.43
N ASP A 29 -22.03 -4.42 4.43
CA ASP A 29 -21.35 -5.70 4.66
C ASP A 29 -21.56 -6.72 3.51
N LYS A 30 -22.75 -6.74 2.90
CA LYS A 30 -23.05 -7.60 1.73
C LYS A 30 -22.16 -7.24 0.53
N TYR A 31 -21.81 -5.96 0.36
CA TYR A 31 -20.94 -5.50 -0.73
C TYR A 31 -19.47 -5.42 -0.33
N GLU A 32 -19.16 -5.21 0.95
CA GLU A 32 -17.80 -5.24 1.49
C GLU A 32 -17.14 -6.59 1.16
N ARG A 33 -17.84 -7.70 1.43
CA ARG A 33 -17.38 -9.04 1.08
C ARG A 33 -17.24 -9.25 -0.44
N ILE A 34 -18.04 -8.58 -1.28
CA ILE A 34 -17.95 -8.66 -2.76
C ILE A 34 -16.76 -7.84 -3.29
N VAL A 35 -16.56 -6.63 -2.74
CA VAL A 35 -15.46 -5.72 -3.05
C VAL A 35 -14.13 -6.42 -2.75
N TYR A 36 -13.97 -6.95 -1.54
CA TYR A 36 -12.73 -7.64 -1.14
C TYR A 36 -12.52 -8.99 -1.85
N ASN A 37 -13.59 -9.65 -2.30
CA ASN A 37 -13.46 -10.90 -3.07
C ASN A 37 -13.13 -10.69 -4.54
N LYS A 38 -13.35 -9.50 -5.09
CA LYS A 38 -13.01 -9.17 -6.49
C LYS A 38 -11.66 -8.47 -6.54
N LYS A 39 -10.85 -8.84 -7.53
CA LYS A 39 -9.50 -8.30 -7.75
C LYS A 39 -9.57 -6.87 -8.30
N ILE A 40 -9.88 -5.92 -7.42
CA ILE A 40 -10.14 -4.51 -7.78
C ILE A 40 -8.86 -3.80 -8.20
N VAL A 41 -7.76 -4.05 -7.48
CA VAL A 41 -6.44 -3.53 -7.82
C VAL A 41 -5.63 -4.61 -8.51
N ARG A 42 -5.03 -4.28 -9.65
CA ARG A 42 -4.18 -5.20 -10.39
C ARG A 42 -2.93 -5.50 -9.55
N GLU A 43 -2.71 -6.77 -9.28
CA GLU A 43 -1.53 -7.26 -8.57
C GLU A 43 -0.32 -7.25 -9.52
N LYS A 44 0.86 -7.01 -8.95
CA LYS A 44 2.14 -7.16 -9.64
C LYS A 44 3.13 -7.77 -8.66
N TYR A 45 3.71 -8.90 -9.05
CA TYR A 45 4.72 -9.57 -8.24
C TYR A 45 6.08 -9.53 -8.92
N PHE A 46 7.11 -9.42 -8.09
CA PHE A 46 8.51 -9.52 -8.50
C PHE A 46 9.16 -10.65 -7.70
N VAL A 47 10.15 -11.32 -8.28
CA VAL A 47 10.74 -12.52 -7.71
C VAL A 47 12.26 -12.51 -7.79
N ALA A 48 12.90 -13.19 -6.85
CA ALA A 48 14.29 -13.59 -6.89
C ALA A 48 14.34 -15.12 -6.68
N PRO A 49 14.15 -15.92 -7.74
CA PRO A 49 13.87 -17.35 -7.61
C PRO A 49 15.01 -18.16 -6.99
N LYS A 50 16.27 -17.73 -7.18
CA LYS A 50 17.45 -18.33 -6.56
C LYS A 50 17.30 -18.40 -5.03
N TYR A 51 16.68 -17.37 -4.45
CA TYR A 51 16.48 -17.22 -3.01
C TYR A 51 15.03 -17.49 -2.58
N LYS A 52 14.16 -17.98 -3.47
CA LYS A 52 12.73 -18.25 -3.18
C LYS A 52 11.99 -17.06 -2.57
N LEU A 53 12.40 -15.86 -2.95
CA LEU A 53 11.80 -14.59 -2.53
C LEU A 53 10.82 -14.09 -3.59
N ALA A 54 9.70 -13.55 -3.13
CA ALA A 54 8.77 -12.80 -3.95
C ALA A 54 8.25 -11.58 -3.19
N THR A 55 7.81 -10.55 -3.90
CA THR A 55 7.11 -9.41 -3.31
C THR A 55 5.87 -9.06 -4.11
N CYS A 56 4.80 -8.64 -3.43
CA CYS A 56 3.71 -7.93 -4.08
C CYS A 56 3.92 -6.42 -3.99
N ALA A 57 3.89 -5.73 -5.13
CA ALA A 57 4.12 -4.28 -5.19
C ALA A 57 2.89 -3.47 -4.74
N VAL A 58 2.86 -3.12 -3.46
CA VAL A 58 1.91 -2.13 -2.89
C VAL A 58 2.49 -0.73 -3.07
N HIS A 59 1.92 0.04 -3.99
CA HIS A 59 2.44 1.37 -4.30
C HIS A 59 2.47 2.27 -3.06
N LYS A 60 3.57 3.03 -2.93
CA LYS A 60 3.85 3.99 -1.83
C LYS A 60 4.13 3.36 -0.46
N SER A 61 4.30 2.04 -0.41
CA SER A 61 4.71 1.29 0.76
C SER A 61 6.04 0.58 0.47
N PHE A 62 7.11 1.34 0.18
CA PHE A 62 8.46 0.81 -0.10
C PHE A 62 8.58 -0.12 -1.34
N SER A 63 7.53 -0.23 -2.16
CA SER A 63 7.48 -1.16 -3.29
C SER A 63 8.60 -0.99 -4.30
N THR A 64 9.02 0.24 -4.61
CA THR A 64 10.09 0.49 -5.59
C THR A 64 11.42 -0.09 -5.11
N MET A 65 11.76 0.16 -3.85
CA MET A 65 13.02 -0.30 -3.27
C MET A 65 13.02 -1.82 -3.10
N LEU A 66 11.92 -2.40 -2.61
CA LEU A 66 11.82 -3.85 -2.50
C LEU A 66 11.88 -4.52 -3.89
N THR A 67 11.24 -3.95 -4.92
CA THR A 67 11.42 -4.43 -6.29
C THR A 67 12.88 -4.32 -6.74
N SER A 68 13.55 -3.20 -6.46
CA SER A 68 14.97 -3.00 -6.77
C SER A 68 15.84 -4.11 -6.17
N ILE A 69 15.66 -4.41 -4.88
CA ILE A 69 16.35 -5.50 -4.18
C ILE A 69 16.11 -6.84 -4.88
N LEU A 70 14.86 -7.20 -5.18
CA LEU A 70 14.59 -8.48 -5.85
C LEU A 70 15.17 -8.53 -7.28
N CYS A 71 15.16 -7.41 -8.01
CA CYS A 71 15.81 -7.33 -9.32
C CYS A 71 17.33 -7.51 -9.19
N TYR A 72 17.98 -6.85 -8.24
CA TYR A 72 19.41 -7.01 -7.95
C TYR A 72 19.73 -8.47 -7.60
N LEU A 73 18.96 -9.10 -6.71
CA LEU A 73 19.17 -10.49 -6.32
C LEU A 73 18.94 -11.50 -7.46
N ASP A 74 18.01 -11.22 -8.38
CA ASP A 74 17.68 -12.09 -9.51
C ASP A 74 18.66 -11.95 -10.71
N MET A 75 19.30 -10.79 -10.86
CA MET A 75 20.11 -10.47 -12.04
C MET A 75 21.26 -9.49 -11.74
N GLU A 76 21.97 -9.72 -10.65
CA GLU A 76 23.06 -8.88 -10.09
C GLU A 76 23.97 -8.25 -11.16
N ASN A 77 24.66 -9.07 -11.96
CA ASN A 77 25.61 -8.55 -12.96
C ASN A 77 24.96 -7.62 -14.00
N VAL A 78 23.68 -7.83 -14.31
CA VAL A 78 22.94 -7.00 -15.27
C VAL A 78 22.38 -5.75 -14.59
N PHE A 79 22.05 -5.87 -13.30
CA PHE A 79 21.59 -4.77 -12.47
C PHE A 79 22.72 -3.77 -12.20
N LEU A 80 23.88 -4.25 -11.70
CA LEU A 80 25.05 -3.42 -11.37
C LEU A 80 25.71 -2.78 -12.59
N LYS A 81 25.53 -3.34 -13.79
CA LYS A 81 25.94 -2.66 -15.04
C LYS A 81 25.06 -1.47 -15.41
N LYS A 82 23.87 -1.37 -14.80
CA LYS A 82 22.85 -0.37 -15.17
C LYS A 82 22.65 0.70 -14.11
N PHE A 83 22.79 0.34 -12.84
CA PHE A 83 22.56 1.20 -11.69
C PHE A 83 23.73 1.06 -10.73
N ASP A 84 24.23 2.19 -10.24
CA ASP A 84 25.26 2.20 -9.21
C ASP A 84 24.65 1.91 -7.83
N HIS A 85 23.41 2.40 -7.61
CA HIS A 85 22.66 2.24 -6.37
C HIS A 85 21.29 1.60 -6.57
N LEU A 86 20.81 0.85 -5.56
CA LEU A 86 19.45 0.29 -5.51
C LEU A 86 18.38 1.40 -5.60
N ALA A 87 18.67 2.59 -5.08
CA ALA A 87 17.75 3.72 -5.07
C ALA A 87 17.48 4.31 -6.47
N GLU A 88 18.31 4.02 -7.47
CA GLU A 88 18.17 4.50 -8.85
C GLU A 88 17.18 3.68 -9.68
N PHE A 89 16.75 2.53 -9.17
CA PHE A 89 15.83 1.66 -9.87
C PHE A 89 14.56 2.39 -10.31
N THR A 90 14.19 2.14 -11.56
CA THR A 90 12.96 2.66 -12.17
C THR A 90 12.16 1.53 -12.79
N PHE A 91 10.83 1.61 -12.69
CA PHE A 91 9.92 0.68 -13.37
C PHE A 91 10.00 0.76 -14.92
N GLN A 92 10.79 1.68 -15.47
CA GLN A 92 11.15 1.71 -16.90
C GLN A 92 12.24 0.69 -17.26
N TYR A 93 12.89 0.07 -16.28
CA TYR A 93 13.89 -0.98 -16.50
C TYR A 93 13.21 -2.29 -16.93
N LYS A 94 12.89 -2.38 -18.21
CA LYS A 94 12.15 -3.49 -18.82
C LYS A 94 12.83 -4.83 -18.61
N THR A 95 14.16 -4.88 -18.53
CA THR A 95 14.89 -6.14 -18.34
C THR A 95 14.46 -6.87 -17.07
N CYS A 96 14.26 -6.15 -15.96
CA CYS A 96 13.66 -6.76 -14.77
C CYS A 96 12.13 -6.81 -14.87
N VAL A 97 11.49 -5.70 -15.27
CA VAL A 97 10.03 -5.54 -15.16
C VAL A 97 9.23 -6.45 -16.10
N ASP A 98 9.73 -6.63 -17.32
CA ASP A 98 9.07 -7.41 -18.38
C ASP A 98 9.66 -8.83 -18.48
N LYS A 99 10.61 -9.19 -17.60
CA LYS A 99 11.13 -10.56 -17.49
C LYS A 99 9.94 -11.51 -17.35
N LYS A 100 9.96 -12.64 -18.07
CA LYS A 100 8.87 -13.64 -18.09
C LYS A 100 8.40 -14.01 -16.67
N ASN A 101 9.33 -14.09 -15.72
CA ASN A 101 9.09 -14.44 -14.32
C ASN A 101 8.63 -13.27 -13.43
N ASN A 102 8.63 -12.03 -13.93
CA ASN A 102 8.16 -10.81 -13.23
C ASN A 102 6.85 -10.25 -13.84
N CYS A 103 6.30 -10.89 -14.88
CA CYS A 103 4.97 -10.61 -15.42
C CYS A 103 3.84 -11.31 -14.64
N LEU A 104 4.08 -11.70 -13.38
CA LEU A 104 3.16 -12.46 -12.55
C LEU A 104 2.01 -11.58 -12.08
N ARG A 105 0.79 -11.96 -12.46
CA ARG A 105 -0.40 -11.14 -12.23
C ARG A 105 -1.19 -11.60 -11.02
N SER A 106 -0.90 -12.74 -10.42
CA SER A 106 -1.62 -13.26 -9.25
C SER A 106 -0.74 -14.13 -8.37
N PHE A 107 -1.14 -14.31 -7.11
CA PHE A 107 -0.54 -15.31 -6.22
C PHE A 107 -0.63 -16.73 -6.79
N GLY A 108 -1.68 -17.04 -7.55
CA GLY A 108 -1.82 -18.33 -8.24
C GLY A 108 -0.73 -18.54 -9.28
N ASP A 109 -0.38 -17.50 -10.04
CA ASP A 109 0.70 -17.56 -11.04
C ASP A 109 2.06 -17.81 -10.38
N LEU A 110 2.33 -17.19 -9.22
CA LEU A 110 3.52 -17.45 -8.41
C LEU A 110 3.66 -18.94 -8.09
N ILE A 111 2.60 -19.55 -7.55
CA ILE A 111 2.62 -20.98 -7.20
C ILE A 111 2.76 -21.84 -8.45
N LYS A 112 2.05 -21.51 -9.53
CA LYS A 112 2.09 -22.29 -10.77
C LYS A 112 3.49 -22.31 -11.39
N ILE A 113 4.13 -21.15 -11.49
CA ILE A 113 5.41 -20.99 -12.18
C ILE A 113 6.57 -21.38 -11.28
N HIS A 114 6.63 -20.84 -10.05
CA HIS A 114 7.77 -21.01 -9.15
C HIS A 114 7.61 -22.17 -8.18
N GLY A 115 6.38 -22.52 -7.82
CA GLY A 115 6.07 -23.74 -7.08
C GLY A 115 5.93 -24.98 -7.97
N LYS A 116 5.97 -24.82 -9.31
CA LYS A 116 5.64 -25.87 -10.29
C LYS A 116 4.29 -26.55 -9.99
N GLY A 117 3.33 -25.77 -9.51
CA GLY A 117 2.02 -26.26 -9.07
C GLY A 117 1.98 -26.88 -7.65
N ASN A 118 3.13 -27.18 -7.04
CA ASN A 118 3.18 -27.69 -5.66
C ASN A 118 3.00 -26.55 -4.65
N LYS A 119 1.73 -26.28 -4.32
CA LYS A 119 1.32 -25.26 -3.36
C LYS A 119 1.91 -25.47 -1.97
N VAL A 120 1.94 -26.71 -1.47
CA VAL A 120 2.41 -27.01 -0.11
C VAL A 120 3.90 -26.70 0.02
N ASN A 121 4.70 -27.20 -0.92
CA ASN A 121 6.13 -26.93 -0.93
C ASN A 121 6.44 -25.44 -1.16
N PHE A 122 5.69 -24.77 -2.05
CA PHE A 122 5.85 -23.34 -2.27
C PHE A 122 5.63 -22.56 -0.97
N LEU A 123 4.51 -22.79 -0.27
CA LEU A 123 4.20 -22.08 0.98
C LEU A 123 5.17 -22.40 2.13
N LYS A 124 5.81 -23.58 2.12
CA LYS A 124 6.82 -23.96 3.10
C LYS A 124 8.18 -23.29 2.83
N THR A 125 8.52 -23.07 1.57
CA THR A 125 9.90 -22.73 1.17
C THR A 125 10.07 -21.32 0.64
N TRP A 126 9.03 -20.69 0.12
CA TRP A 126 9.06 -19.33 -0.38
C TRP A 126 8.60 -18.32 0.66
N LYS A 127 9.23 -17.15 0.67
CA LYS A 127 8.74 -15.98 1.43
C LYS A 127 8.19 -14.96 0.45
N VAL A 128 6.87 -14.72 0.52
CA VAL A 128 6.19 -13.69 -0.27
C VAL A 128 5.98 -12.47 0.62
N ILE A 129 6.77 -11.43 0.41
CA ILE A 129 6.78 -10.21 1.21
C ILE A 129 5.68 -9.25 0.72
N MET A 130 4.95 -8.66 1.65
CA MET A 130 4.07 -7.52 1.39
C MET A 130 4.44 -6.41 2.37
N VAL A 131 4.89 -5.27 1.85
CA VAL A 131 5.20 -4.13 2.71
C VAL A 131 3.97 -3.24 2.82
N VAL A 132 3.60 -2.91 4.05
CA VAL A 132 2.49 -2.03 4.38
C VAL A 132 3.01 -0.78 5.07
N ARG A 133 2.27 0.32 4.97
CA ARG A 133 2.64 1.63 5.53
C ARG A 133 1.44 2.28 6.20
N ASN A 134 1.68 3.17 7.17
CA ASN A 134 0.61 3.98 7.74
C ASN A 134 -0.28 4.58 6.61
N PRO A 135 -1.62 4.36 6.65
CA PRO A 135 -2.49 4.71 5.53
C PRO A 135 -2.48 6.21 5.18
N ILE A 136 -2.38 7.10 6.17
CA ILE A 136 -2.35 8.56 5.93
C ILE A 136 -1.05 8.96 5.28
N GLU A 137 0.08 8.48 5.79
CA GLU A 137 1.37 8.78 5.18
C GLU A 137 1.48 8.24 3.75
N ARG A 138 0.96 7.03 3.53
CA ARG A 138 0.89 6.43 2.20
C ARG A 138 0.05 7.28 1.26
N PHE A 139 -1.12 7.74 1.70
CA PHE A 139 -1.97 8.66 0.95
C PHE A 139 -1.21 9.95 0.59
N ILE A 140 -0.58 10.60 1.57
CA ILE A 140 0.19 11.84 1.37
C ILE A 140 1.30 11.61 0.33
N SER A 141 2.07 10.54 0.48
CA SER A 141 3.13 10.18 -0.46
C SER A 141 2.59 9.99 -1.88
N GLY A 142 1.48 9.26 -2.02
CA GLY A 142 0.81 9.05 -3.30
C GLY A 142 0.28 10.35 -3.90
N PHE A 143 -0.35 11.20 -3.11
CA PHE A 143 -0.94 12.46 -3.54
C PHE A 143 0.12 13.47 -3.98
N VAL A 144 1.19 13.59 -3.19
CA VAL A 144 2.30 14.50 -3.49
C VAL A 144 2.94 14.12 -4.84
N GLN A 145 3.16 12.83 -5.07
CA GLN A 145 3.79 12.36 -6.30
C GLN A 145 2.86 12.44 -7.51
N LEU A 146 1.64 11.94 -7.38
CA LEU A 146 0.75 11.79 -8.53
C LEU A 146 0.02 13.09 -8.88
N CYS A 147 -0.33 13.90 -7.87
CA CYS A 147 -1.28 14.99 -8.02
C CYS A 147 -0.73 16.37 -7.72
N TYR A 148 0.18 16.49 -6.76
CA TYR A 148 0.73 17.79 -6.36
C TYR A 148 1.93 18.21 -7.23
N LYS A 149 2.91 17.31 -7.43
CA LYS A 149 4.13 17.59 -8.22
C LYS A 149 3.93 17.50 -9.72
N SER A 150 2.91 16.78 -10.16
CA SER A 150 2.71 16.53 -11.59
C SER A 150 2.01 17.68 -12.30
N LYS A 151 2.66 18.20 -13.34
CA LYS A 151 2.12 19.25 -14.22
C LYS A 151 1.41 18.70 -15.46
N ARG A 152 1.37 17.38 -15.68
CA ARG A 152 0.89 16.80 -16.93
C ARG A 152 -0.65 16.73 -16.97
N ARG A 153 -1.26 17.25 -18.03
CA ARG A 153 -2.74 17.35 -18.17
C ARG A 153 -3.47 16.01 -18.02
N TYR A 154 -2.92 14.91 -18.54
CA TYR A 154 -3.57 13.59 -18.45
C TYR A 154 -3.66 13.06 -17.01
N GLN A 155 -2.78 13.52 -16.11
CA GLN A 155 -2.76 13.07 -14.72
C GLN A 155 -3.87 13.72 -13.89
N ALA A 156 -4.49 14.80 -14.39
CA ALA A 156 -5.70 15.36 -13.78
C ALA A 156 -6.82 14.30 -13.66
N LYS A 157 -6.92 13.37 -14.63
CA LYS A 157 -7.89 12.25 -14.57
C LYS A 157 -7.60 11.32 -13.39
N PHE A 158 -6.34 10.95 -13.18
CA PHE A 158 -5.93 10.09 -12.06
C PHE A 158 -6.07 10.79 -10.70
N CYS A 159 -6.08 12.12 -10.71
CA CYS A 159 -6.37 12.97 -9.56
C CYS A 159 -7.86 13.33 -9.45
N LEU A 160 -8.76 12.52 -10.04
CA LEU A 160 -10.23 12.70 -9.98
C LEU A 160 -10.71 14.09 -10.44
N GLY A 161 -9.94 14.75 -11.31
CA GLY A 161 -10.18 16.13 -11.76
C GLY A 161 -9.77 17.22 -10.76
N CYS A 162 -9.23 16.85 -9.60
CA CYS A 162 -8.90 17.79 -8.51
C CYS A 162 -7.49 18.37 -8.58
N ARG A 163 -6.61 17.81 -9.43
CA ARG A 163 -5.19 18.22 -9.54
C ARG A 163 -4.55 18.23 -8.14
N GLY A 164 -3.89 19.32 -7.74
CA GLY A 164 -3.25 19.47 -6.42
C GLY A 164 -4.18 19.79 -5.25
N ASN A 165 -5.50 19.86 -5.43
CA ASN A 165 -6.44 20.13 -4.34
C ASN A 165 -6.82 18.83 -3.59
N PHE A 166 -6.18 18.60 -2.44
CA PHE A 166 -6.40 17.40 -1.64
C PHE A 166 -7.80 17.33 -1.03
N LYS A 167 -8.43 18.45 -0.66
CA LYS A 167 -9.80 18.46 -0.12
C LYS A 167 -10.80 17.94 -1.16
N CYS A 168 -10.70 18.46 -2.39
CA CYS A 168 -11.48 17.97 -3.53
C CYS A 168 -11.23 16.48 -3.76
N PHE A 169 -9.97 16.06 -3.76
CA PHE A 169 -9.60 14.67 -4.04
C PHE A 169 -10.19 13.71 -3.00
N VAL A 170 -10.00 14.01 -1.71
CA VAL A 170 -10.51 13.17 -0.61
C VAL A 170 -12.03 13.13 -0.62
N ASN A 171 -12.71 14.24 -0.90
CA ASN A 171 -14.18 14.23 -1.03
C ASN A 171 -14.65 13.32 -2.17
N LYS A 172 -14.00 13.37 -3.34
CA LYS A 172 -14.35 12.49 -4.45
C LYS A 172 -13.99 11.03 -4.19
N LEU A 173 -12.85 10.77 -3.56
CA LEU A 173 -12.45 9.42 -3.18
C LEU A 173 -13.42 8.82 -2.16
N TYR A 174 -13.81 9.61 -1.16
CA TYR A 174 -14.84 9.21 -0.18
C TYR A 174 -16.16 8.88 -0.88
N ASN A 175 -16.63 9.76 -1.76
CA ASN A 175 -17.84 9.50 -2.54
C ASN A 175 -17.77 8.23 -3.39
N ILE A 176 -16.59 7.89 -3.93
CA ILE A 176 -16.38 6.62 -4.65
C ILE A 176 -16.66 5.41 -3.74
N PHE A 177 -16.19 5.46 -2.49
CA PHE A 177 -16.43 4.39 -1.53
C PHE A 177 -17.86 4.38 -0.97
N THR A 178 -18.52 5.54 -0.83
CA THR A 178 -19.90 5.60 -0.34
C THR A 178 -20.96 5.29 -1.39
N TYR A 179 -20.72 5.60 -2.68
CA TYR A 179 -21.66 5.25 -3.77
C TYR A 179 -21.65 3.75 -4.11
N GLY A 180 -20.77 2.97 -3.49
CA GLY A 180 -20.78 1.52 -3.54
C GLY A 180 -19.98 0.92 -4.71
N TYR A 181 -20.17 -0.39 -4.88
CA TYR A 181 -19.30 -1.28 -5.67
C TYR A 181 -19.02 -0.79 -7.11
N TYR A 182 -20.04 -0.29 -7.83
CA TYR A 182 -19.87 0.13 -9.23
C TYR A 182 -18.90 1.30 -9.37
N SER A 183 -18.92 2.25 -8.44
CA SER A 183 -17.99 3.39 -8.45
C SER A 183 -16.55 2.95 -8.16
N ILE A 184 -16.40 2.02 -7.21
CA ILE A 184 -15.11 1.43 -6.82
C ILE A 184 -14.44 0.73 -8.01
N ILE A 185 -15.17 -0.06 -8.79
CA ILE A 185 -14.55 -0.80 -9.91
C ILE A 185 -14.16 0.10 -11.09
N ASN A 186 -14.96 1.13 -11.37
CA ASN A 186 -14.81 1.99 -12.56
C ASN A 186 -13.83 3.15 -12.37
N THR A 187 -13.27 3.30 -11.17
CA THR A 187 -12.20 4.26 -10.91
C THR A 187 -10.94 3.93 -11.75
N TYR A 188 -10.20 4.96 -12.17
CA TYR A 188 -8.99 4.79 -12.96
C TYR A 188 -7.95 3.88 -12.27
N THR A 189 -7.33 2.98 -13.04
CA THR A 189 -6.36 2.00 -12.53
C THR A 189 -5.26 2.63 -11.67
N LEU A 190 -4.66 3.73 -12.12
CA LEU A 190 -3.58 4.37 -11.37
C LEU A 190 -4.07 4.99 -10.05
N THR A 191 -5.28 5.53 -10.03
CA THR A 191 -5.93 6.01 -8.80
C THR A 191 -6.15 4.86 -7.83
N LYS A 192 -6.66 3.71 -8.31
CA LYS A 192 -6.85 2.51 -7.48
C LYS A 192 -5.52 2.05 -6.87
N THR A 193 -4.49 1.91 -7.70
CA THR A 193 -3.15 1.49 -7.28
C THR A 193 -2.54 2.41 -6.22
N PHE A 194 -2.68 3.73 -6.34
CA PHE A 194 -2.06 4.68 -5.41
C PHE A 194 -2.87 4.90 -4.13
N PHE A 195 -4.21 4.87 -4.22
CA PHE A 195 -5.08 5.41 -3.17
C PHE A 195 -6.09 4.43 -2.60
N TYR A 196 -6.25 3.23 -3.13
CA TYR A 196 -7.13 2.25 -2.49
C TYR A 196 -6.45 1.63 -1.27
N PRO A 197 -7.24 1.16 -0.29
CA PRO A 197 -6.73 0.45 0.88
C PRO A 197 -5.73 -0.65 0.48
N GLN A 198 -4.67 -0.80 1.26
CA GLN A 198 -3.64 -1.82 1.09
C GLN A 198 -4.23 -3.23 1.24
N THR A 199 -5.23 -3.38 2.10
CA THR A 199 -6.05 -4.58 2.23
C THR A 199 -6.84 -4.94 0.96
N MET A 200 -7.10 -3.99 0.05
CA MET A 200 -7.69 -4.25 -1.28
C MET A 200 -6.65 -4.58 -2.36
N GLN A 201 -5.37 -4.54 -2.04
CA GLN A 201 -4.28 -4.85 -2.96
C GLN A 201 -3.79 -6.28 -2.78
N CYS A 202 -3.02 -6.77 -3.75
CA CYS A 202 -2.38 -8.10 -3.67
C CYS A 202 -3.34 -9.28 -3.44
N ASN A 203 -4.65 -9.06 -3.66
CA ASN A 203 -5.71 -9.98 -3.27
C ASN A 203 -5.51 -10.46 -1.82
N TYR A 204 -5.17 -9.50 -0.94
CA TYR A 204 -4.64 -9.74 0.40
C TYR A 204 -5.56 -10.63 1.23
N PHE A 205 -6.86 -10.37 1.29
CA PHE A 205 -7.79 -11.19 2.10
C PHE A 205 -7.75 -12.68 1.74
N LYS A 206 -7.62 -13.05 0.46
CA LYS A 206 -7.52 -14.46 0.03
C LYS A 206 -6.16 -15.09 0.31
N ASN A 207 -5.14 -14.27 0.54
CA ASN A 207 -3.75 -14.69 0.67
C ASN A 207 -3.11 -14.23 1.99
N LYS A 208 -3.88 -13.70 2.94
CA LYS A 208 -3.41 -13.05 4.18
C LYS A 208 -2.35 -13.89 4.89
N ARG A 209 -2.67 -15.15 5.18
CA ARG A 209 -1.79 -16.10 5.87
C ARG A 209 -0.58 -16.59 5.05
N LYS A 210 -0.45 -16.16 3.79
CA LYS A 210 0.61 -16.56 2.86
C LYS A 210 1.65 -15.45 2.66
N PHE A 211 1.39 -14.25 3.18
CA PHE A 211 2.32 -13.13 3.12
C PHE A 211 3.14 -13.02 4.40
N VAL A 212 4.40 -12.63 4.24
CA VAL A 212 5.19 -12.02 5.31
C VAL A 212 4.95 -10.52 5.23
N VAL A 213 4.22 -9.97 6.19
CA VAL A 213 3.86 -8.54 6.19
C VAL A 213 4.91 -7.76 6.97
N LEU A 214 5.54 -6.79 6.31
CA LEU A 214 6.48 -5.87 6.96
C LEU A 214 5.85 -4.48 7.06
N LYS A 215 5.91 -3.86 8.24
CA LYS A 215 5.42 -2.50 8.47
C LYS A 215 6.54 -1.49 8.22
N TYR A 216 6.40 -0.69 7.17
CA TYR A 216 7.28 0.44 6.89
C TYR A 216 6.81 1.68 7.66
N ASP A 217 7.55 2.03 8.70
CA ASP A 217 7.34 3.23 9.52
C ASP A 217 8.55 4.15 9.42
N LEU A 218 8.32 5.40 9.02
CA LEU A 218 9.37 6.42 8.94
C LEU A 218 9.94 6.79 10.31
N LYS A 219 9.21 6.55 11.40
CA LYS A 219 9.65 6.81 12.78
C LYS A 219 10.55 5.70 13.32
N ASN A 220 10.49 4.50 12.77
CA ASN A 220 11.26 3.34 13.21
C ASN A 220 11.75 2.50 12.00
N LEU A 221 12.62 3.11 11.20
CA LEU A 221 13.18 2.46 10.00
C LEU A 221 14.11 1.30 10.37
N ASP A 222 14.83 1.38 11.49
CA ASP A 222 15.78 0.34 11.89
C ASP A 222 15.10 -1.00 12.15
N SER A 223 13.95 -1.00 12.83
CA SER A 223 13.18 -2.23 13.05
C SER A 223 12.71 -2.84 11.73
N PHE A 224 12.28 -2.00 10.78
CA PHE A 224 11.87 -2.45 9.45
C PHE A 224 13.05 -3.04 8.67
N TYR A 225 14.23 -2.40 8.67
CA TYR A 225 15.43 -2.89 7.99
C TYR A 225 15.92 -4.21 8.58
N LYS A 226 16.00 -4.33 9.91
CA LYS A 226 16.35 -5.59 10.59
C LYS A 226 15.39 -6.72 10.23
N SER A 227 14.09 -6.45 10.21
CA SER A 227 13.09 -7.46 9.81
C SER A 227 13.26 -7.93 8.36
N LEU A 228 13.66 -7.04 7.46
CA LEU A 228 13.96 -7.39 6.07
C LEU A 228 15.24 -8.20 5.97
N GLU A 229 16.30 -7.77 6.65
CA GLU A 229 17.60 -8.46 6.76
C GLU A 229 17.42 -9.91 7.23
N GLU A 230 16.68 -10.11 8.32
CA GLU A 230 16.35 -11.44 8.85
C GLU A 230 15.69 -12.34 7.79
N ILE A 231 14.78 -11.79 6.98
CA ILE A 231 14.14 -12.56 5.90
C ILE A 231 15.15 -12.96 4.82
N LEU A 232 16.06 -12.05 4.45
CA LEU A 232 17.10 -12.33 3.45
C LEU A 232 18.05 -13.44 3.95
N ILE A 233 18.49 -13.35 5.21
CA ILE A 233 19.34 -14.36 5.86
C ILE A 233 18.62 -15.71 5.91
N GLN A 234 17.35 -15.75 6.35
CA GLN A 234 16.53 -16.97 6.37
C GLN A 234 16.32 -17.60 4.99
N GLN A 235 16.48 -16.84 3.92
CA GLN A 235 16.38 -17.30 2.54
C GLN A 235 17.75 -17.61 1.92
N ASN A 236 18.81 -17.67 2.73
CA ASN A 236 20.18 -17.98 2.32
C ASN A 236 20.72 -17.00 1.27
N VAL A 237 20.35 -15.72 1.38
CA VAL A 237 21.04 -14.67 0.64
C VAL A 237 22.45 -14.53 1.23
N PRO A 238 23.53 -14.54 0.42
CA PRO A 238 24.91 -14.41 0.91
C PRO A 238 25.11 -13.13 1.73
N SER A 239 25.89 -13.21 2.81
CA SER A 239 26.11 -12.10 3.73
C SER A 239 26.58 -10.82 3.03
N GLU A 240 27.52 -10.94 2.09
CA GLU A 240 28.01 -9.81 1.26
C GLU A 240 26.88 -9.02 0.58
N LYS A 241 25.83 -9.72 0.13
CA LYS A 241 24.67 -9.09 -0.52
C LYS A 241 23.70 -8.50 0.49
N VAL A 242 23.55 -9.16 1.63
CA VAL A 242 22.72 -8.66 2.73
C VAL A 242 23.30 -7.36 3.27
N GLU A 243 24.61 -7.32 3.48
CA GLU A 243 25.38 -6.14 3.90
C GLU A 243 25.27 -5.01 2.88
N TYR A 244 25.48 -5.29 1.58
CA TYR A 244 25.28 -4.30 0.52
C TYR A 244 23.85 -3.74 0.52
N ILE A 245 22.83 -4.60 0.66
CA ILE A 245 21.44 -4.14 0.72
C ILE A 245 21.21 -3.25 1.95
N ASP A 246 21.66 -3.66 3.15
CA ASP A 246 21.48 -2.87 4.37
C ASP A 246 22.18 -1.50 4.28
N GLU A 247 23.41 -1.46 3.77
CA GLU A 247 24.14 -0.22 3.52
C GLU A 247 23.37 0.69 2.56
N GLU A 248 22.91 0.15 1.43
CA GLU A 248 22.12 0.90 0.45
C GLU A 248 20.82 1.47 1.05
N LEU A 249 20.14 0.71 1.92
CA LEU A 249 18.91 1.14 2.58
C LEU A 249 19.12 2.25 3.62
N ARG A 250 20.26 2.24 4.30
CA ARG A 250 20.63 3.22 5.33
C ARG A 250 21.19 4.49 4.72
N THR A 251 21.99 4.36 3.66
CA THR A 251 22.67 5.46 2.99
C THR A 251 21.75 6.17 2.01
N TYR A 252 21.09 5.41 1.13
CA TYR A 252 20.31 5.97 0.05
C TYR A 252 18.83 5.93 0.35
N ARG A 253 18.33 7.10 0.74
CA ARG A 253 16.90 7.39 0.71
C ARG A 253 16.41 7.30 -0.73
N THR A 254 15.41 6.46 -1.01
CA THR A 254 14.74 6.41 -2.31
C THR A 254 14.41 7.81 -2.82
N LEU A 255 14.47 8.04 -4.14
CA LEU A 255 14.09 9.32 -4.78
C LEU A 255 12.73 9.87 -4.31
N ASP A 256 11.78 8.99 -3.96
CA ASP A 256 10.47 9.34 -3.39
C ASP A 256 10.57 9.95 -1.96
N SER A 257 11.55 9.54 -1.17
CA SER A 257 11.81 10.03 0.21
C SER A 257 12.71 11.26 0.29
N VAL A 258 13.61 11.46 -0.68
CA VAL A 258 14.49 12.64 -0.80
C VAL A 258 13.72 13.90 -1.21
N ASN A 259 12.59 13.75 -1.90
CA ASN A 259 11.80 14.89 -2.38
C ASN A 259 10.91 15.56 -1.30
N ARG A 260 11.21 15.41 0.00
CA ARG A 260 10.72 16.31 1.07
C ARG A 260 11.44 17.66 0.93
N LYS A 261 11.03 18.43 -0.07
CA LYS A 261 11.36 19.86 -0.16
C LYS A 261 10.49 20.62 0.85
N ALA A 262 10.91 21.79 1.34
CA ALA A 262 10.13 22.62 2.29
C ALA A 262 8.63 22.79 1.91
N LYS A 263 8.32 22.91 0.61
CA LYS A 263 6.92 22.95 0.09
C LYS A 263 6.09 21.70 0.40
N THR A 264 6.73 20.54 0.57
CA THR A 264 6.09 19.28 0.96
C THR A 264 5.76 19.29 2.45
N ASP A 265 6.63 19.85 3.28
CA ASP A 265 6.39 19.93 4.73
C ASP A 265 5.27 20.93 5.04
N GLU A 266 5.24 22.07 4.35
CA GLU A 266 4.12 23.03 4.41
C GLU A 266 2.79 22.36 4.00
N PHE A 267 2.80 21.59 2.91
CA PHE A 267 1.63 20.82 2.48
C PHE A 267 1.18 19.82 3.55
N ILE A 268 2.11 19.09 4.16
CA ILE A 268 1.82 18.10 5.20
C ILE A 268 1.20 18.79 6.43
N GLN A 269 1.78 19.90 6.88
CA GLN A 269 1.22 20.66 8.00
C GLN A 269 -0.19 21.16 7.71
N LYS A 270 -0.42 21.73 6.52
CA LYS A 270 -1.75 22.16 6.08
C LYS A 270 -2.73 20.99 6.03
N PHE A 271 -2.29 19.84 5.54
CA PHE A 271 -3.10 18.64 5.43
C PHE A 271 -3.59 18.13 6.79
N TYR A 272 -2.70 18.02 7.78
CA TYR A 272 -3.06 17.53 9.12
C TYR A 272 -3.98 18.48 9.92
N ARG A 273 -4.06 19.75 9.55
CA ARG A 273 -5.02 20.70 10.15
C ARG A 273 -6.47 20.49 9.68
N GLU A 274 -6.67 19.78 8.58
CA GLU A 274 -8.00 19.58 7.99
C GLU A 274 -8.70 18.34 8.58
N LYS A 275 -9.25 18.48 9.78
CA LYS A 275 -9.93 17.38 10.51
C LYS A 275 -10.99 16.65 9.69
N GLY A 276 -11.79 17.37 8.91
CA GLY A 276 -12.83 16.78 8.05
C GLY A 276 -12.25 15.92 6.91
N VAL A 277 -11.05 16.23 6.42
CA VAL A 277 -10.33 15.41 5.44
C VAL A 277 -9.79 14.16 6.12
N LEU A 278 -9.16 14.30 7.28
CA LEU A 278 -8.63 13.18 8.04
C LEU A 278 -9.73 12.17 8.41
N LYS A 279 -10.90 12.64 8.88
CA LYS A 279 -12.04 11.79 9.20
C LYS A 279 -12.44 10.89 8.03
N LYS A 280 -12.59 11.48 6.83
CA LYS A 280 -12.93 10.72 5.62
C LYS A 280 -11.87 9.70 5.23
N LEU A 281 -10.58 10.04 5.41
CA LEU A 281 -9.49 9.11 5.13
C LEU A 281 -9.43 7.98 6.15
N ILE A 282 -9.72 8.25 7.43
CA ILE A 282 -9.85 7.22 8.46
C ILE A 282 -10.96 6.25 8.08
N GLU A 283 -12.11 6.75 7.64
CA GLU A 283 -13.22 5.90 7.19
C GLU A 283 -12.84 5.07 5.94
N ILE A 284 -12.21 5.67 4.92
CA ILE A 284 -11.77 4.95 3.72
C ILE A 284 -10.74 3.85 4.05
N TYR A 285 -9.80 4.13 4.96
CA TYR A 285 -8.69 3.24 5.29
C TYR A 285 -8.87 2.47 6.59
N TYR A 286 -10.08 2.45 7.15
CA TYR A 286 -10.36 1.83 8.46
C TYR A 286 -9.88 0.37 8.51
N SER A 287 -10.10 -0.38 7.43
CA SER A 287 -9.63 -1.76 7.32
C SER A 287 -8.11 -1.88 7.39
N ASP A 288 -7.35 -0.97 6.81
CA ASP A 288 -5.88 -0.99 6.86
C ASP A 288 -5.37 -0.70 8.27
N PHE A 289 -5.96 0.27 8.98
CA PHE A 289 -5.58 0.58 10.36
C PHE A 289 -5.80 -0.61 11.28
N LYS A 290 -6.98 -1.23 11.20
CA LYS A 290 -7.34 -2.38 12.04
C LYS A 290 -6.54 -3.63 11.67
N GLU A 291 -6.38 -3.93 10.39
CA GLU A 291 -5.75 -5.16 9.92
C GLU A 291 -4.24 -5.17 10.14
N PHE A 292 -3.58 -4.03 9.94
CA PHE A 292 -2.13 -3.91 10.08
C PHE A 292 -1.71 -3.22 11.37
N ASP A 293 -2.65 -2.97 12.29
CA ASP A 293 -2.39 -2.42 13.61
C ASP A 293 -1.53 -1.14 13.51
N PHE A 294 -2.09 -0.16 12.79
CA PHE A 294 -1.54 1.20 12.70
C PHE A 294 -2.35 2.12 13.60
N GLU A 295 -1.65 3.04 14.27
CA GLU A 295 -2.28 4.08 15.07
C GLU A 295 -3.18 4.98 14.20
N MET A 296 -4.44 5.13 14.62
CA MET A 296 -5.37 6.06 13.98
C MET A 296 -5.09 7.48 14.50
N PRO A 297 -5.10 8.51 13.63
CA PRO A 297 -4.96 9.89 14.08
C PRO A 297 -6.08 10.27 15.05
N ASN A 298 -5.72 10.84 16.20
CA ASN A 298 -6.70 11.44 17.12
C ASN A 298 -7.16 12.79 16.55
N ILE A 299 -8.45 12.89 16.16
CA ILE A 299 -9.00 14.04 15.41
C ILE A 299 -10.15 14.74 16.13
#